data_AF-A0A4Y2VWU3-F1
#
_entry.id   AF-A0A4Y2VWU3-F1
#
_cell.length_a   1.000
_cell.length_b   1.000
_cell.length_c   1.000
_cell.angle_alpha   90.00
_cell.angle_beta   90.00
_cell.angle_gamma   90.00
#
_symmetry.space_group_name_H-M   'P 1'
#
loop_
_entity.id
_entity.type
_entity.pdbx_description
1 polymer ?
#
loop_
_entity_poly.entity_id
_entity_poly.type
_entity_poly.pdbx_seq_one_letter_code
_entity_poly.pdbx_strand_id
1 'polypeptide(L)'
;MGTKKFIDQFLKWWNIVNVKNSEKGKRLKNPFCDPIWSKDQMSMVFLNKFYDWLVSWNNKSALPLNKRKNIGLSGKDDKLSKETQFALQFTTKSLIDIVNHIFKEHNPKYILLDKFQTDSLLGNLDSEKEELHKKSLEIFEATSETSVEFEMDEELSDVFDRTTDAEISP
;
A
#
# COMPACT_ATOMS: atom_id res chain seq x y z
N MET A 1 -26.81 -3.36 2.31
CA MET A 1 -25.82 -4.38 2.75
C MET A 1 -25.61 -4.16 4.24
N GLY A 2 -25.67 -5.19 5.09
CA GLY A 2 -25.40 -5.00 6.52
C GLY A 2 -23.89 -4.98 6.81
N THR A 3 -23.46 -4.24 7.83
CA THR A 3 -22.05 -4.07 8.25
C THR A 3 -21.31 -5.40 8.40
N LYS A 4 -21.95 -6.41 9.01
CA LYS A 4 -21.38 -7.76 9.15
C LYS A 4 -20.99 -8.37 7.79
N LYS A 5 -21.92 -8.36 6.83
CA LYS A 5 -21.67 -8.92 5.49
C LYS A 5 -20.56 -8.15 4.75
N PHE A 6 -20.47 -6.84 4.97
CA PHE A 6 -19.39 -6.03 4.42
C PHE A 6 -18.03 -6.46 5.00
N ILE A 7 -17.90 -6.48 6.32
CA ILE A 7 -16.66 -6.89 7.01
C ILE A 7 -16.27 -8.33 6.63
N ASP A 8 -17.23 -9.25 6.59
CA ASP A 8 -16.99 -10.65 6.21
C ASP A 8 -16.38 -10.78 4.81
N GLN A 9 -16.77 -9.90 3.87
CA GLN A 9 -16.24 -9.90 2.52
C GLN A 9 -14.76 -9.47 2.50
N PHE A 10 -14.40 -8.42 3.22
CA PHE A 10 -13.01 -7.95 3.32
C PHE A 10 -12.13 -8.95 4.07
N LEU A 11 -12.65 -9.56 5.14
CA LEU A 11 -11.92 -10.57 5.90
C LEU A 11 -11.59 -11.79 5.03
N LYS A 12 -12.53 -12.25 4.21
CA LYS A 12 -12.28 -13.34 3.25
C LYS A 12 -11.23 -12.96 2.21
N TRP A 13 -11.32 -11.75 1.65
CA TRP A 13 -10.31 -11.25 0.72
C TRP A 13 -8.93 -11.22 1.38
N TRP A 14 -8.82 -10.63 2.57
CA TRP A 14 -7.56 -10.54 3.32
C TRP A 14 -6.95 -11.92 3.62
N ASN A 15 -7.80 -12.87 4.02
CA ASN A 15 -7.38 -14.24 4.31
C ASN A 15 -6.72 -14.94 3.13
N ILE A 16 -7.17 -14.63 1.90
CA ILE A 16 -6.64 -15.19 0.65
C ILE A 16 -5.34 -14.51 0.23
N VAL A 17 -5.27 -13.18 0.30
CA VAL A 17 -4.11 -12.44 -0.20
C VAL A 17 -2.91 -12.50 0.74
N ASN A 18 -3.14 -12.71 2.05
CA ASN A 18 -2.09 -12.76 3.08
C ASN A 18 -1.76 -14.21 3.52
N VAL A 19 -1.67 -15.15 2.56
CA VAL A 19 -1.27 -16.54 2.84
C VAL A 19 0.25 -16.69 2.75
N LYS A 20 0.91 -16.73 3.91
CA LYS A 20 2.38 -16.75 4.05
C LYS A 20 3.03 -18.11 3.79
N ASN A 21 2.31 -19.20 4.04
CA ASN A 21 2.82 -20.57 3.89
C ASN A 21 1.69 -21.54 3.54
N SER A 22 2.08 -22.75 3.13
CA SER A 22 1.16 -23.78 2.64
C SER A 22 0.32 -24.47 3.70
N GLU A 23 0.64 -24.28 4.98
CA GLU A 23 -0.01 -24.95 6.10
C GLU A 23 -1.05 -24.06 6.79
N LYS A 24 -1.06 -22.75 6.49
CA LYS A 24 -1.91 -21.76 7.17
C LYS A 24 -3.39 -22.16 7.15
N GLY A 25 -3.93 -22.55 6.01
CA GLY A 25 -5.33 -22.94 5.89
C GLY A 25 -5.67 -24.24 6.63
N LYS A 26 -4.77 -25.24 6.61
CA LYS A 26 -4.90 -26.46 7.43
C LYS A 26 -4.91 -26.15 8.92
N ARG A 27 -3.96 -25.35 9.39
CA ARG A 27 -3.83 -24.95 10.80
C ARG A 27 -5.05 -24.17 11.30
N LEU A 28 -5.53 -23.23 10.48
CA LEU A 28 -6.68 -22.39 10.81
C LEU A 28 -8.03 -23.03 10.48
N LYS A 29 -8.04 -24.23 9.85
CA LYS A 29 -9.23 -24.90 9.32
C LYS A 29 -10.07 -23.96 8.45
N ASN A 30 -9.41 -23.13 7.64
CA ASN A 30 -10.04 -22.13 6.80
C ASN A 30 -9.55 -22.25 5.35
N PRO A 31 -10.41 -22.67 4.40
CA PRO A 31 -10.00 -22.86 3.00
C PRO A 31 -9.62 -21.56 2.29
N PHE A 32 -10.09 -20.41 2.79
CA PHE A 32 -9.66 -19.10 2.28
C PHE A 32 -8.23 -18.75 2.70
N CYS A 33 -7.62 -19.51 3.61
CA CYS A 33 -6.22 -19.35 4.00
C CYS A 33 -5.30 -20.41 3.38
N ASP A 34 -5.80 -21.21 2.43
CA ASP A 34 -4.96 -22.14 1.67
C ASP A 34 -4.23 -21.41 0.53
N PRO A 35 -3.05 -21.90 0.11
CA PRO A 35 -2.44 -21.49 -1.15
C PRO A 35 -3.40 -21.65 -2.31
N ILE A 36 -3.12 -20.97 -3.41
CA ILE A 36 -3.85 -21.19 -4.65
C ILE A 36 -3.20 -22.37 -5.35
N TRP A 37 -3.92 -23.49 -5.42
CA TRP A 37 -3.50 -24.74 -6.08
C TRP A 37 -4.03 -24.85 -7.51
N SER A 38 -5.13 -24.15 -7.82
CA SER A 38 -5.78 -24.18 -9.13
C SER A 38 -6.57 -22.89 -9.38
N LYS A 39 -6.80 -22.58 -10.66
CA LYS A 39 -7.64 -21.47 -11.14
C LYS A 39 -9.11 -21.62 -10.73
N ASP A 40 -9.57 -22.86 -10.55
CA ASP A 40 -10.97 -23.16 -10.22
C ASP A 40 -11.22 -23.28 -8.70
N GLN A 41 -10.19 -23.03 -7.89
CA GLN A 41 -10.29 -23.12 -6.44
C GLN A 41 -11.26 -22.06 -5.88
N MET A 42 -11.92 -22.39 -4.76
CA MET A 42 -12.86 -21.50 -4.08
C MET A 42 -12.32 -20.09 -3.84
N SER A 43 -11.02 -19.95 -3.52
CA SER A 43 -10.35 -18.65 -3.34
C SER A 43 -10.37 -17.82 -4.64
N MET A 44 -10.10 -18.42 -5.79
CA MET A 44 -10.14 -17.73 -7.09
C MET A 44 -11.56 -17.38 -7.51
N VAL A 45 -12.51 -18.30 -7.30
CA VAL A 45 -13.94 -18.03 -7.54
C VAL A 45 -14.41 -16.85 -6.67
N PHE A 46 -13.97 -16.80 -5.41
CA PHE A 46 -14.27 -15.69 -4.52
C PHE A 46 -13.64 -14.38 -4.98
N LEU A 47 -12.36 -14.37 -5.36
CA LEU A 47 -11.67 -13.16 -5.82
C LEU A 47 -12.35 -12.54 -7.04
N ASN A 48 -12.76 -13.34 -8.02
CA ASN A 48 -13.53 -12.86 -9.18
C ASN A 48 -14.87 -12.24 -8.75
N LYS A 49 -15.64 -12.94 -7.91
CA LYS A 49 -16.90 -12.40 -7.37
C LYS A 49 -16.71 -11.13 -6.55
N PHE A 50 -15.62 -11.05 -5.79
CA PHE A 50 -15.27 -9.87 -5.01
C PHE A 50 -14.92 -8.69 -5.90
N TYR A 51 -14.16 -8.92 -6.97
CA TYR A 51 -13.86 -7.90 -7.99
C TYR A 51 -15.16 -7.38 -8.64
N ASP A 52 -16.03 -8.26 -9.12
CA ASP A 52 -17.33 -7.87 -9.71
C ASP A 52 -18.20 -7.08 -8.73
N TRP A 53 -18.17 -7.50 -7.46
CA TRP A 53 -18.85 -6.78 -6.38
C TRP A 53 -18.27 -5.39 -6.16
N LEU A 54 -16.95 -5.22 -6.15
CA LEU A 54 -16.30 -3.92 -6.01
C LEU A 54 -16.64 -2.97 -7.17
N VAL A 55 -16.65 -3.49 -8.40
CA VAL A 55 -17.04 -2.71 -9.60
C VAL A 55 -18.51 -2.29 -9.52
N SER A 56 -19.39 -3.23 -9.17
CA SER A 56 -20.83 -2.98 -9.02
C SER A 56 -21.13 -1.99 -7.88
N TRP A 57 -20.38 -2.08 -6.80
CA TRP A 57 -20.50 -1.16 -5.67
C TRP A 57 -20.13 0.26 -6.10
N ASN A 58 -19.06 0.43 -6.90
CA ASN A 58 -18.69 1.74 -7.45
C ASN A 58 -19.85 2.38 -8.24
N ASN A 59 -20.45 1.61 -9.15
CA ASN A 59 -21.51 2.08 -10.04
C ASN A 59 -22.80 2.45 -9.28
N LYS A 60 -23.18 1.66 -8.27
CA LYS A 60 -24.34 1.96 -7.40
C LYS A 60 -24.07 3.18 -6.52
N SER A 61 -22.82 3.35 -6.10
CA SER A 61 -22.39 4.52 -5.35
C SER A 61 -22.44 5.79 -6.22
N ALA A 62 -22.23 5.72 -7.53
CA ALA A 62 -22.21 6.88 -8.42
C ALA A 62 -23.61 7.48 -8.71
N LEU A 63 -24.69 6.80 -8.34
CA LEU A 63 -26.05 7.27 -8.59
C LEU A 63 -26.38 8.57 -7.83
N PRO A 64 -27.20 9.47 -8.41
CA PRO A 64 -27.72 10.65 -7.72
C PRO A 64 -28.48 10.26 -6.44
N LEU A 65 -28.37 11.09 -5.40
CA LEU A 65 -28.95 10.84 -4.07
C LEU A 65 -30.44 10.42 -4.13
N ASN A 66 -31.19 11.02 -5.06
CA ASN A 66 -32.62 10.81 -5.26
C ASN A 66 -32.93 9.38 -5.77
N LYS A 67 -32.05 8.80 -6.59
CA LYS A 67 -32.17 7.40 -7.06
C LYS A 67 -31.68 6.40 -6.01
N ARG A 68 -30.76 6.79 -5.11
CA ARG A 68 -30.30 5.94 -3.99
C ARG A 68 -31.41 5.69 -2.98
N LYS A 69 -32.19 6.72 -2.63
CA LYS A 69 -33.35 6.60 -1.74
C LYS A 69 -34.40 5.62 -2.27
N ASN A 70 -34.68 5.64 -3.58
CA ASN A 70 -35.66 4.73 -4.21
C ASN A 70 -35.23 3.25 -4.24
N ILE A 71 -33.95 2.94 -3.98
CA ILE A 71 -33.41 1.56 -3.92
C ILE A 71 -33.16 1.14 -2.45
N GLY A 72 -33.60 1.94 -1.47
CA GLY A 72 -33.41 1.66 -0.05
C GLY A 72 -31.97 1.88 0.44
N LEU A 73 -31.16 2.66 -0.28
CA LEU A 73 -29.82 3.09 0.15
C LEU A 73 -29.95 4.47 0.84
N SER A 74 -30.01 4.47 2.18
CA SER A 74 -30.05 5.68 3.00
C SER A 74 -28.70 5.93 3.66
N GLY A 75 -28.05 7.06 3.36
CA GLY A 75 -26.86 7.52 4.08
C GLY A 75 -25.91 8.37 3.23
N LYS A 76 -25.39 9.45 3.83
CA LYS A 76 -24.10 10.05 3.44
C LYS A 76 -23.02 9.06 3.90
N ASP A 77 -22.07 8.79 3.00
CA ASP A 77 -20.74 8.20 3.28
C ASP A 77 -20.59 6.69 3.57
N ASP A 78 -21.40 5.83 2.93
CA ASP A 78 -21.14 4.38 2.82
C ASP A 78 -20.07 4.04 1.76
N LYS A 79 -18.92 4.73 1.74
CA LYS A 79 -17.92 4.55 0.68
C LYS A 79 -16.48 4.58 1.19
N LEU A 80 -15.64 3.74 0.59
CA LEU A 80 -14.20 3.98 0.58
C LEU A 80 -13.91 5.28 -0.21
N SER A 81 -12.77 5.92 0.06
CA SER A 81 -12.30 6.99 -0.81
C SER A 81 -12.12 6.47 -2.24
N LYS A 82 -12.14 7.37 -3.23
CA LYS A 82 -11.98 6.99 -4.63
C LYS A 82 -10.64 6.28 -4.85
N GLU A 83 -9.62 6.76 -4.17
CA GLU A 83 -8.25 6.26 -4.20
C GLU A 83 -8.18 4.85 -3.61
N THR A 84 -8.72 4.63 -2.41
CA THR A 84 -8.72 3.31 -1.76
C THR A 84 -9.56 2.32 -2.56
N GLN A 85 -10.70 2.74 -3.10
CA GLN A 85 -11.54 1.89 -3.93
C GLN A 85 -10.83 1.48 -5.23
N PHE A 86 -10.21 2.44 -5.92
CA PHE A 86 -9.44 2.17 -7.13
C PHE A 86 -8.27 1.23 -6.85
N ALA A 87 -7.48 1.52 -5.80
CA ALA A 87 -6.35 0.69 -5.41
C ALA A 87 -6.80 -0.75 -5.12
N LEU A 88 -7.87 -0.94 -4.35
CA LEU A 88 -8.38 -2.27 -4.02
C LEU A 88 -8.87 -3.05 -5.25
N GLN A 89 -9.59 -2.37 -6.16
CA GLN A 89 -10.03 -2.96 -7.42
C GLN A 89 -8.85 -3.37 -8.30
N PHE A 90 -7.89 -2.47 -8.46
CA PHE A 90 -6.70 -2.67 -9.26
C PHE A 90 -5.86 -3.82 -8.69
N THR A 91 -5.53 -3.79 -7.39
CA THR A 91 -4.78 -4.86 -6.73
C THR A 91 -5.48 -6.20 -6.85
N THR A 92 -6.80 -6.26 -6.61
CA THR A 92 -7.55 -7.52 -6.73
C THR A 92 -7.50 -8.07 -8.16
N LYS A 93 -7.70 -7.21 -9.16
CA LYS A 93 -7.65 -7.60 -10.58
C LYS A 93 -6.26 -8.08 -10.99
N SER A 94 -5.23 -7.33 -10.62
CA SER A 94 -3.83 -7.68 -10.91
C SER A 94 -3.43 -9.02 -10.27
N LEU A 95 -3.84 -9.29 -9.03
CA LEU A 95 -3.57 -10.59 -8.40
C LEU A 95 -4.26 -11.75 -9.15
N ILE A 96 -5.52 -11.58 -9.57
CA ILE A 96 -6.22 -12.58 -10.38
C ILE A 96 -5.46 -12.83 -11.70
N ASP A 97 -5.06 -11.77 -12.38
CA ASP A 97 -4.39 -11.85 -13.68
C ASP A 97 -3.00 -12.49 -13.57
N ILE A 98 -2.22 -12.12 -12.54
CA ILE A 98 -0.92 -12.72 -12.23
C ILE A 98 -1.07 -14.22 -11.95
N VAL A 99 -2.02 -14.61 -11.10
CA VAL A 99 -2.28 -16.03 -10.81
C VAL A 99 -2.61 -16.79 -12.09
N ASN A 100 -3.52 -16.25 -12.89
CA ASN A 100 -3.94 -16.88 -14.13
C ASN A 100 -2.78 -17.03 -15.13
N HIS A 101 -1.92 -16.01 -15.21
CA HIS A 101 -0.73 -16.01 -16.04
C HIS A 101 0.30 -17.03 -15.57
N ILE A 102 0.66 -17.03 -14.28
CA ILE A 102 1.64 -17.97 -13.74
C ILE A 102 1.20 -19.43 -13.91
N PHE A 103 -0.07 -19.75 -13.64
CA PHE A 103 -0.58 -21.10 -13.89
C PHE A 103 -0.60 -21.47 -15.38
N LYS A 104 -0.74 -20.49 -16.28
CA LYS A 104 -0.69 -20.73 -17.72
C LYS A 104 0.74 -21.00 -18.20
N GLU A 105 1.70 -20.18 -17.78
CA GLU A 105 3.07 -20.21 -18.32
C GLU A 105 4.00 -21.17 -17.56
N HIS A 106 3.83 -21.32 -16.25
CA HIS A 106 4.79 -22.04 -15.39
C HIS A 106 4.22 -23.27 -14.70
N ASN A 107 2.89 -23.44 -14.71
CA ASN A 107 2.19 -24.56 -14.09
C ASN A 107 2.73 -24.96 -12.68
N PRO A 108 2.85 -24.01 -11.74
CA PRO A 108 3.43 -24.28 -10.43
C PRO A 108 2.51 -25.21 -9.62
N LYS A 109 3.08 -25.85 -8.59
CA LYS A 109 2.30 -26.67 -7.66
C LYS A 109 1.27 -25.84 -6.89
N TYR A 110 1.65 -24.62 -6.47
CA TYR A 110 0.77 -23.64 -5.83
C TYR A 110 1.37 -22.24 -5.89
N ILE A 111 0.55 -21.24 -5.59
CA ILE A 111 0.95 -19.83 -5.50
C ILE A 111 0.57 -19.28 -4.12
N LEU A 112 1.48 -18.49 -3.54
CA LEU A 112 1.26 -17.73 -2.30
C LEU A 112 1.13 -16.25 -2.67
N LEU A 113 -0.05 -15.66 -2.47
CA LEU A 113 -0.29 -14.27 -2.85
C LEU A 113 0.45 -13.25 -1.98
N ASP A 114 0.82 -13.62 -0.75
CA ASP A 114 1.62 -12.81 0.16
C ASP A 114 2.98 -12.42 -0.45
N LYS A 115 3.49 -13.22 -1.39
CA LYS A 115 4.76 -12.95 -2.09
C LYS A 115 4.70 -11.76 -3.06
N PHE A 116 3.50 -11.26 -3.37
CA PHE A 116 3.32 -10.06 -4.19
C PHE A 116 3.11 -8.79 -3.36
N GLN A 117 3.21 -8.88 -2.02
CA GLN A 117 3.05 -7.75 -1.11
C GLN A 117 4.41 -7.12 -0.75
N THR A 118 4.42 -5.82 -0.50
CA THR A 118 5.63 -5.04 -0.17
C THR A 118 6.12 -5.24 1.26
N ASP A 119 5.39 -5.97 2.11
CA ASP A 119 5.75 -6.20 3.51
C ASP A 119 7.14 -6.84 3.65
N SER A 120 7.54 -7.66 2.68
CA SER A 120 8.88 -8.27 2.65
C SER A 120 9.99 -7.23 2.44
N LEU A 121 9.70 -6.11 1.78
CA LEU A 121 10.64 -5.00 1.58
C LEU A 121 10.64 -4.04 2.77
N LEU A 122 9.47 -3.81 3.37
CA LEU A 122 9.34 -2.99 4.59
C LEU A 122 10.13 -3.56 5.76
N GLY A 123 10.13 -4.88 5.94
CA GLY A 123 10.94 -5.53 7.00
C GLY A 123 12.44 -5.28 6.85
N ASN A 124 12.95 -5.22 5.62
CA ASN A 124 14.37 -4.93 5.35
C ASN A 124 14.69 -3.44 5.57
N LEU A 125 13.77 -2.55 5.20
CA LEU A 125 13.93 -1.11 5.41
C LEU A 125 13.92 -0.73 6.90
N ASP A 126 13.17 -1.44 7.74
CA ASP A 126 13.19 -1.20 9.19
C ASP A 126 14.54 -1.61 9.81
N SER A 127 15.18 -2.69 9.33
CA SER A 127 16.55 -3.01 9.72
C SER A 127 17.59 -2.00 9.20
N GLU A 128 17.41 -1.49 7.98
CA GLU A 128 18.31 -0.48 7.41
C GLU A 128 18.18 0.89 8.10
N LYS A 129 16.97 1.28 8.54
CA LYS A 129 16.74 2.51 9.30
C LYS A 129 17.48 2.51 10.63
N GLU A 130 17.55 1.37 11.31
CA GLU A 130 18.29 1.24 12.57
C GLU A 130 19.80 1.43 12.34
N GLU A 131 20.33 0.90 11.24
CA GLU A 131 21.73 1.06 10.84
C GLU A 131 22.05 2.51 10.41
N LEU A 132 21.15 3.15 9.64
CA LEU A 132 21.27 4.55 9.26
C LEU A 132 21.22 5.49 10.45
N HIS A 133 20.36 5.21 11.44
CA HIS A 133 20.29 6.00 12.67
C HIS A 133 21.60 5.93 13.46
N LYS A 134 22.19 4.73 13.61
CA LYS A 134 23.49 4.54 14.28
C LYS A 134 24.62 5.27 13.54
N LYS A 135 24.71 5.14 12.21
CA LYS A 135 25.71 5.84 11.39
C LYS A 135 25.56 7.36 11.47
N SER A 136 24.33 7.88 11.51
CA SER A 136 24.09 9.31 11.63
C SER A 136 24.47 9.84 13.02
N LEU A 137 24.30 9.03 14.08
CA LEU A 137 24.73 9.37 15.44
C LEU A 137 26.27 9.38 15.55
N GLU A 138 26.93 8.38 14.97
CA GLU A 138 28.39 8.25 14.95
C GLU A 138 29.06 9.41 14.19
N ILE A 139 28.47 9.85 13.07
CA ILE A 139 28.91 11.05 12.34
C ILE A 139 28.71 12.31 13.19
N PHE A 140 27.57 12.44 13.88
CA PHE A 140 27.31 13.60 14.73
C PHE A 140 28.31 13.68 15.91
N GLU A 141 28.59 12.55 16.57
CA GLU A 141 29.61 12.48 17.62
C GLU A 141 31.00 12.82 17.09
N ALA A 142 31.42 12.22 15.98
CA ALA A 142 32.73 12.49 15.37
C ALA A 142 32.90 13.94 14.91
N THR A 143 31.85 14.57 14.39
CA THR A 143 31.88 15.99 13.98
C THR A 143 31.84 16.94 15.17
N SER A 144 31.22 16.54 16.30
CA SER A 144 31.24 17.32 17.54
C SER A 144 32.63 17.36 18.19
N GLU A 145 33.39 16.26 18.12
CA GLU A 145 34.76 16.16 18.65
C GLU A 145 35.80 16.89 17.77
N THR A 146 35.47 17.16 16.50
CA THR A 146 36.38 17.80 15.52
C THR A 146 36.17 19.32 15.38
N SER A 147 35.36 19.95 16.24
CA SER A 147 35.12 21.40 16.19
C SER A 147 36.37 22.18 16.63
N VAL A 148 37.24 22.51 15.67
CA VAL A 148 38.35 23.46 15.81
C VAL A 148 37.77 24.87 15.69
N GLU A 149 37.90 25.69 16.74
CA GLU A 149 37.62 27.13 16.69
C GLU A 149 38.51 27.78 15.61
N PHE A 150 37.90 28.32 14.56
CA PHE A 150 38.60 29.08 13.54
C PHE A 150 38.41 30.58 13.86
N GLU A 151 39.49 31.26 14.23
CA GLU A 151 39.51 32.74 14.31
C GLU A 151 39.22 33.30 12.91
N MET A 152 38.25 34.22 12.82
CA MET A 152 37.91 34.91 11.57
C MET A 152 38.99 35.92 11.20
N ASP A 153 39.69 35.69 10.08
CA ASP A 153 40.57 36.69 9.48
C ASP A 153 39.76 37.88 8.94
N GLU A 154 40.22 39.09 9.27
CA GLU A 154 39.56 40.40 9.08
C GLU A 154 39.38 40.86 7.61
N GLU A 155 39.86 40.08 6.62
CA GLU A 155 39.91 40.49 5.21
C GLU A 155 38.59 40.30 4.42
N LEU A 156 37.55 39.72 5.01
CA LEU A 156 36.29 39.41 4.29
C LEU A 156 35.20 40.50 4.42
N SER A 157 35.49 41.61 5.08
CA SER A 157 34.55 42.75 5.23
C SER A 157 34.44 43.63 3.98
N ASP A 158 35.51 43.75 3.17
CA ASP A 158 35.57 44.71 2.06
C ASP A 158 34.87 44.27 0.76
N VAL A 159 34.40 43.02 0.67
CA VAL A 159 33.73 42.50 -0.54
C VAL A 159 32.24 42.87 -0.57
N PHE A 160 31.61 43.17 0.57
CA PHE A 160 30.15 43.37 0.65
C PHE A 160 29.67 44.81 0.37
N ASP A 161 30.55 45.81 0.30
CA ASP A 161 30.15 47.23 0.23
C ASP A 161 29.99 47.80 -1.20
N ARG A 162 30.19 47.03 -2.28
CA ARG A 162 30.16 47.56 -3.66
C ARG A 162 29.02 47.14 -4.58
N THR A 163 27.96 46.51 -4.08
CA THR A 163 26.87 46.02 -4.96
C THR A 163 25.44 46.39 -4.54
N THR A 164 25.27 47.47 -3.78
CA THR A 164 23.95 48.10 -3.56
C THR A 164 23.95 49.51 -4.13
N ASP A 165 23.95 49.64 -5.46
CA ASP A 165 23.52 50.86 -6.15
C ASP A 165 23.12 50.50 -7.60
N ALA A 166 21.90 50.00 -7.76
CA ALA A 166 21.17 50.05 -9.02
C ALA A 166 19.68 50.10 -8.70
N GLU A 167 19.22 51.32 -8.46
CA GLU A 167 17.82 51.71 -8.28
C GLU A 167 16.93 51.16 -9.41
N ILE A 168 15.78 50.59 -9.05
CA ILE A 168 14.60 50.59 -9.92
C ILE A 168 13.58 51.51 -9.25
N SER A 169 13.55 52.75 -9.74
CA SER A 169 12.55 53.78 -9.45
C SER A 169 11.36 53.64 -10.43
N PRO A 170 10.20 54.29 -10.19
CA PRO A 170 8.91 53.68 -9.88
C PRO A 170 8.02 53.37 -11.09
#